data_AF-A2BYE4-F1
#
_entry.id   AF-A2BYE4-F1
#
_cell.length_a   1.000
_cell.length_b   1.000
_cell.length_c   1.000
_cell.angle_alpha   90.00
_cell.angle_beta   90.00
_cell.angle_gamma   90.00
#
_symmetry.space_group_name_H-M   'P 1'
#
loop_
_entity.id
_entity.type
_entity.pdbx_description
1 polymer ?
#
loop_
_entity_poly.entity_id
_entity_poly.type
_entity_poly.pdbx_seq_one_letter_code
_entity_poly.pdbx_strand_id
1 'polypeptide(L)' 'MISTSEANSLGKWIQNWKKTYGENPNLNECITWFEWKYEDKELSPSDKSSIATILRFNSEK' A
#
# COMPACT_ATOMS: atom_id res chain seq x y z
N MET A 1 -7.23 9.31 -6.29
CA MET A 1 -7.77 7.99 -5.91
C MET A 1 -7.05 6.93 -6.75
N ILE A 2 -6.41 5.95 -6.13
CA ILE A 2 -5.64 4.93 -6.86
C ILE A 2 -6.59 3.94 -7.57
N SER A 3 -6.15 3.43 -8.71
CA SER A 3 -6.89 2.45 -9.51
C SER A 3 -6.98 1.08 -8.83
N THR A 4 -7.94 0.26 -9.26
CA THR A 4 -8.10 -1.12 -8.78
C THR A 4 -6.84 -1.97 -9.00
N SER A 5 -6.11 -1.76 -10.10
CA SER A 5 -4.86 -2.47 -10.39
C SER A 5 -3.75 -2.09 -9.41
N GLU A 6 -3.62 -0.80 -9.13
CA GLU A 6 -2.69 -0.27 -8.13
C GLU A 6 -3.02 -0.79 -6.73
N ALA A 7 -4.29 -0.78 -6.35
CA ALA A 7 -4.77 -1.31 -5.07
C ALA A 7 -4.48 -2.81 -4.90
N ASN A 8 -4.73 -3.61 -5.94
CA ASN A 8 -4.42 -5.04 -5.93
C ASN A 8 -2.91 -5.31 -5.82
N SER A 9 -2.09 -4.48 -6.47
CA SER A 9 -0.64 -4.59 -6.42
C SER A 9 -0.11 -4.28 -5.01
N LEU A 10 -0.63 -3.22 -4.39
CA LEU A 10 -0.31 -2.87 -3.00
C LEU A 10 -0.75 -3.96 -2.02
N GLY A 11 -1.96 -4.51 -2.17
CA GLY A 11 -2.45 -5.60 -1.32
C GLY A 11 -1.58 -6.85 -1.39
N LYS A 12 -1.14 -7.23 -2.60
CA LYS A 12 -0.18 -8.35 -2.78
C LYS A 12 1.16 -8.06 -2.09
N TRP A 13 1.65 -6.83 -2.21
CA TRP A 13 2.90 -6.44 -1.57
C TRP A 13 2.80 -6.48 -0.04
N ILE A 14 1.71 -5.97 0.56
CA ILE A 14 1.44 -6.06 2.02
C ILE A 14 1.43 -7.52 2.48
N GLN A 15 0.76 -8.40 1.75
CA GLN A 15 0.73 -9.83 2.09
C GLN A 15 2.12 -10.47 2.03
N ASN A 16 2.95 -10.07 1.06
CA ASN A 16 4.31 -10.56 0.97
C ASN A 16 5.19 -10.01 2.10
N TRP A 17 5.04 -8.73 2.44
CA TRP A 17 5.71 -8.11 3.58
C TRP A 17 5.41 -8.87 4.88
N LYS A 18 4.14 -9.17 5.15
CA LYS A 18 3.71 -9.96 6.32
C LYS A 18 4.35 -11.34 6.36
N LYS A 19 4.51 -12.00 5.20
CA LYS A 19 5.21 -13.30 5.13
C LYS A 19 6.71 -13.19 5.37
N THR A 20 7.34 -12.10 4.91
CA THR A 20 8.79 -11.90 5.03
C THR A 20 9.20 -11.44 6.42
N TYR A 21 8.46 -10.52 7.03
CA TYR A 21 8.83 -9.86 8.29
C TYR A 21 7.98 -10.30 9.49
N GLY A 22 6.87 -11.02 9.26
CA GLY A 22 5.98 -11.46 10.34
C GLY A 22 5.08 -10.36 10.91
N GLU A 23 5.13 -9.15 10.35
CA GLU A 23 4.36 -7.98 10.77
C GLU A 23 3.73 -7.25 9.59
N ASN A 24 2.76 -6.36 9.84
CA ASN A 24 2.20 -5.52 8.78
C ASN A 24 3.14 -4.33 8.51
N PRO A 25 3.30 -3.90 7.25
CA PRO A 25 3.98 -2.65 6.97
C PRO A 25 3.19 -1.48 7.57
N ASN A 26 3.89 -0.39 7.89
CA ASN A 26 3.23 0.85 8.29
C ASN A 26 2.76 1.66 7.06
N LEU A 27 1.95 2.70 7.29
CA LEU A 27 1.42 3.53 6.22
C LEU A 27 2.53 4.20 5.40
N ASN A 28 3.63 4.62 6.04
CA ASN A 28 4.73 5.28 5.36
C ASN A 28 5.45 4.31 4.41
N GLU A 29 5.65 3.05 4.82
CA GLU A 29 6.22 2.00 3.97
C GLU A 29 5.33 1.69 2.76
N CYS A 30 4.01 1.65 2.95
CA CYS A 30 3.06 1.51 1.84
C CYS A 30 3.16 2.68 0.85
N ILE A 31 3.32 3.91 1.36
CA ILE A 31 3.48 5.14 0.54
C ILE A 31 4.80 5.08 -0.23
N THR A 32 5.93 4.85 0.45
CA THR A 32 7.26 4.77 -0.17
C THR A 32 7.33 3.68 -1.22
N TRP A 33 6.78 2.49 -0.95
CA TRP A 33 6.72 1.43 -1.94
C TRP A 33 5.92 1.86 -3.17
N PHE A 34 4.79 2.55 -2.97
CA PHE A 34 3.94 3.00 -4.06
C PHE A 34 4.64 4.07 -4.92
N GLU A 35 5.29 5.05 -4.30
CA GLU A 35 6.07 6.08 -4.99
C GLU A 35 7.21 5.48 -5.82
N TRP A 36 7.92 4.48 -5.28
CA TRP A 36 8.99 3.77 -6.00
C TRP A 36 8.45 2.90 -7.14
N LYS A 37 7.30 2.26 -6.95
CA LYS A 37 6.68 1.35 -7.92
C LYS A 37 6.17 2.09 -9.16
N TYR A 38 5.65 3.30 -8.97
CA TYR A 38 4.95 4.08 -10.00
C TYR A 38 5.71 5.36 -10.39
N GLU A 39 7.04 5.36 -10.26
CA GLU A 39 7.98 6.41 -10.72
C GLU A 39 7.56 7.83 -10.30
N ASP A 40 7.71 8.15 -9.01
CA ASP A 40 7.51 9.51 -8.45
C ASP A 40 6.14 10.13 -8.75
N LYS A 41 5.11 9.28 -8.88
CA LYS A 41 3.72 9.76 -8.89
C LYS A 41 3.44 10.51 -7.59
N GLU A 42 3.19 11.82 -7.70
CA GLU A 42 2.80 12.63 -6.56
C GLU A 42 1.47 12.10 -6.00
N LEU A 43 1.53 11.52 -4.79
CA LEU A 43 0.35 10.98 -4.13
C LEU A 43 -0.48 12.10 -3.52
N SER A 44 -1.67 12.30 -4.07
CA SER A 44 -2.64 13.23 -3.49
C SER A 44 -3.11 12.77 -2.11
N PRO A 45 -3.69 13.66 -1.27
CA PRO A 45 -4.29 13.26 -0.01
C PRO A 45 -5.34 12.14 -0.15
N SER A 46 -6.08 12.13 -1.26
CA SER A 46 -7.05 11.08 -1.56
C SER A 46 -6.36 9.73 -1.82
N ASP A 47 -5.22 9.72 -2.52
CA ASP A 47 -4.46 8.49 -2.75
C ASP A 47 -3.89 7.92 -1.45
N LYS A 48 -3.34 8.79 -0.59
CA LYS A 48 -2.86 8.39 0.75
C LYS A 48 -4.00 7.80 1.59
N SER A 49 -5.20 8.37 1.51
CA SER A 49 -6.38 7.80 2.17
C SER A 49 -6.76 6.43 1.60
N SER A 50 -6.68 6.24 0.28
CA SER A 50 -6.93 4.92 -0.33
C SER A 50 -5.90 3.89 0.13
N ILE A 51 -4.61 4.25 0.17
CA ILE A 51 -3.52 3.39 0.66
C ILE A 51 -3.78 2.97 2.12
N ALA A 52 -4.17 3.91 2.99
CA ALA A 52 -4.49 3.62 4.39
C ALA A 52 -5.65 2.63 4.53
N THR A 53 -6.71 2.78 3.73
CA THR A 53 -7.84 1.84 3.71
C THR A 53 -7.41 0.43 3.28
N ILE A 54 -6.56 0.32 2.26
CA ILE A 54 -6.05 -0.98 1.78
C ILE A 54 -5.17 -1.65 2.82
N LEU A 55 -4.29 -0.87 3.46
CA LEU A 55 -3.46 -1.36 4.56
C LEU A 55 -4.32 -1.93 5.69
N ARG A 56 -5.32 -1.17 6.13
CA ARG A 56 -6.24 -1.60 7.18
C ARG A 56 -6.97 -2.90 6.81
N PHE A 57 -7.53 -2.98 5.62
CA PHE A 57 -8.25 -4.17 5.15
C PHE A 57 -7.36 -5.42 5.10
N ASN A 58 -6.07 -5.29 4.76
CA ASN A 58 -5.13 -6.41 4.75
C ASN A 58 -4.57 -6.74 6.14
N SER A 59 -4.64 -5.80 7.08
CA SER A 59 -4.17 -6.00 8.47
C SER A 59 -5.21 -6.71 9.34
N GLU A 60 -6.51 -6.52 9.04
CA GLU A 60 -7.64 -7.16 9.73
C GLU A 60 -7.89 -8.63 9.27
N LYS A 61 -7.12 -9.14 8.31
CA LYS A 61 -7.14 -10.53 7.83
C LYS A 61 -5.92 -11.34 8.29
#